data_AF-A0A3M2YL94-F1
#
_entry.id   AF-A0A3M2YL94-F1
#
_cell.length_a   1.000
_cell.length_b   1.000
_cell.length_c   1.000
_cell.angle_alpha   90.00
_cell.angle_beta   90.00
_cell.angle_gamma   90.00
#
_symmetry.space_group_name_H-M   'P 1'
#
loop_
_entity.id
_entity.type
_entity.pdbx_description
1 polymer ?
#
loop_
_entity_poly.entity_id
_entity_poly.type
_entity_poly.pdbx_seq_one_letter_code
_entity_poly.pdbx_strand_id
1 'polypeptide(L)' 'MVELIDIGEHEQLLERYELRVPVLRRIDTGEELEWPFEAPQVVSFLSR' A
#
# COMPACT_ATOMS: atom_id res chain seq x y z
N MET A 1 7.14 5.29 -9.76
CA MET A 1 5.84 5.07 -10.43
C MET A 1 4.94 4.39 -9.42
N VAL A 2 3.70 4.85 -9.24
CA VAL A 2 2.71 4.20 -8.37
C VAL A 2 1.71 3.49 -9.26
N GLU A 3 1.36 2.26 -8.89
CA GLU A 3 0.34 1.46 -9.56
C GLU A 3 -0.82 1.23 -8.61
N LEU A 4 -2.04 1.35 -9.14
CA LEU A 4 -3.26 0.99 -8.43
C LEU A 4 -3.57 -0.47 -8.71
N ILE A 5 -3.59 -1.28 -7.66
CA ILE A 5 -3.89 -2.71 -7.75
C ILE A 5 -5.25 -2.93 -7.09
N ASP A 6 -6.19 -3.51 -7.84
CA ASP A 6 -7.43 -4.01 -7.27
C ASP A 6 -7.16 -5.37 -6.62
N ILE A 7 -7.28 -5.43 -5.30
CA ILE A 7 -7.02 -6.66 -4.55
C ILE A 7 -8.10 -7.72 -4.80
N GLY A 8 -9.28 -7.35 -5.31
CA GLY A 8 -10.36 -8.29 -5.63
C GLY A 8 -10.03 -9.23 -6.78
N GLU A 9 -9.05 -8.89 -7.62
CA GLU A 9 -8.58 -9.73 -8.73
C GLU A 9 -7.50 -10.74 -8.29
N HIS A 10 -7.01 -10.64 -7.06
CA HIS A 10 -5.89 -11.43 -6.54
C HIS A 10 -6.20 -11.99 -5.14
N GLU A 11 -6.56 -13.27 -5.06
CA GLU A 11 -6.94 -13.95 -3.81
C GLU A 11 -5.92 -13.75 -2.67
N GLN A 12 -4.62 -13.81 -2.98
CA GLN A 12 -3.55 -13.59 -2.00
C GLN A 12 -3.49 -12.16 -1.45
N LEU A 13 -3.87 -11.16 -2.26
CA LEU A 13 -3.93 -9.77 -1.82
C LEU A 13 -5.21 -9.51 -1.04
N LEU A 14 -6.32 -10.15 -1.43
CA LEU A 14 -7.58 -10.10 -0.70
C LEU A 14 -7.39 -10.60 0.74
N GLU A 15 -6.88 -11.83 0.92
CA GLU A 15 -6.61 -12.41 2.24
C GLU A 15 -5.71 -11.52 3.13
N ARG A 16 -4.79 -10.77 2.50
CA ARG A 16 -3.80 -9.97 3.22
C ARG A 16 -4.27 -8.55 3.55
N TYR A 17 -5.10 -7.95 2.70
CA TYR A 17 -5.38 -6.52 2.75
C TYR A 17 -6.87 -6.17 2.82
N GLU A 18 -7.81 -7.12 2.75
CA GLU A 18 -9.26 -6.85 2.72
C GLU A 18 -9.75 -5.88 3.81
N LEU A 19 -9.21 -5.96 5.03
CA LEU A 19 -9.58 -5.09 6.17
C LEU A 19 -8.71 -3.83 6.30
N ARG A 20 -7.65 -3.71 5.50
CA ARG A 20 -6.59 -2.68 5.61
C ARG A 20 -6.57 -1.72 4.42
N VAL A 21 -7.23 -2.06 3.31
CA VAL A 21 -7.22 -1.20 2.11
C VAL A 21 -7.82 0.19 2.40
N PRO A 22 -7.22 1.26 1.87
CA PRO A 22 -6.04 1.28 0.99
C PRO A 22 -4.70 1.15 1.74
N VAL A 23 -3.73 0.44 1.15
CA VAL A 23 -2.35 0.31 1.66
C VAL A 23 -1.37 0.71 0.56
N LEU A 24 -0.38 1.56 0.89
CA LEU A 24 0.76 1.79 0.01
C LEU A 24 1.85 0.80 0.36
N ARG A 25 2.31 0.01 -0.61
CA ARG A 25 3.42 -0.93 -0.43
C ARG A 25 4.58 -0.56 -1.35
N ARG A 26 5.78 -0.56 -0.78
CA ARG A 26 7.02 -0.44 -1.54
C ARG A 26 7.42 -1.78 -2.14
N ILE A 27 7.72 -1.79 -3.43
CA ILE A 27 8.11 -3.02 -4.15
C ILE A 27 9.57 -3.38 -3.89
N ASP A 28 10.43 -2.38 -3.64
CA ASP A 28 11.85 -2.57 -3.39
C ASP A 28 12.15 -3.08 -1.96
N THR A 29 11.43 -2.59 -0.96
CA THR A 29 11.67 -2.94 0.45
C THR A 29 10.58 -3.82 1.07
N GLY A 30 9.39 -3.84 0.47
CA GLY A 30 8.21 -4.49 1.06
C GLY A 30 7.58 -3.71 2.21
N GLU A 31 8.09 -2.52 2.57
CA GLU A 31 7.47 -1.68 3.59
C GLU A 31 6.04 -1.28 3.19
N GLU A 32 5.18 -1.11 4.18
CA GLU A 32 3.77 -0.77 4.01
C GLU A 32 3.43 0.49 4.81
N LEU A 33 2.62 1.37 4.22
CA LEU A 33 1.98 2.49 4.88
C LEU A 33 0.46 2.25 4.86
N GLU A 34 -0.10 2.05 6.05
CA GLU A 34 -1.53 1.78 6.25
C GLU A 34 -2.35 3.05 6.31
N TRP A 35 -3.62 2.94 5.90
CA TRP A 35 -4.62 3.97 6.12
C TRP A 35 -4.96 4.15 7.61
N PRO A 36 -5.29 5.36 8.08
CA PRO A 36 -5.23 6.63 7.35
C PRO A 36 -3.82 7.21 7.27
N PHE A 37 -3.53 7.87 6.15
CA PHE A 37 -2.29 8.62 5.98
C PHE A 37 -2.53 9.95 5.27
N GLU A 38 -1.67 10.91 5.57
CA GLU A 38 -1.64 12.25 4.99
C GLU A 38 -0.47 12.43 4.00
N ALA A 39 -0.55 13.44 3.14
CA ALA A 39 0.47 13.72 2.13
C ALA A 39 1.92 13.78 2.68
N PRO A 40 2.22 14.40 3.84
CA PRO A 40 3.57 14.39 4.39
C PRO A 40 4.09 12.99 4.74
N GLN A 41 3.21 12.08 5.18
CA GLN A 41 3.58 10.69 5.49
C GLN A 41 3.93 9.94 4.19
N VAL A 42 3.16 10.16 3.12
CA VAL A 42 3.45 9.56 1.81
C VAL A 42 4.80 10.04 1.27
N VAL A 43 5.09 11.34 1.36
CA VAL A 43 6.38 11.88 0.91
C VAL A 43 7.54 11.27 1.69
N SER A 44 7.43 11.21 3.02
CA SER A 44 8.46 10.59 3.88
C SER A 44 8.67 9.12 3.54
N PHE A 45 7.58 8.38 3.32
CA PHE A 45 7.59 6.97 2.97
C PHE A 45 8.28 6.69 1.62
N LEU A 46 8.03 7.54 0.61
CA LEU A 46 8.62 7.41 -0.73
C LEU A 46 10.07 7.92 -0.82
N SER A 47 10.51 8.75 0.13
CA SER A 47 11.87 9.35 0.12
C SER A 47 12.93 8.47 0.77
N ARG A 48 12.55 7.33 1.35
CA ARG A 48 13.46 6.37 1.99
C ARG A 48 14.15 5.44 1.00
#